data_AF-A0A7K0PCX5-F1
#
_entry.id   AF-A0A7K0PCX5-F1
#
_cell.length_a   1.000
_cell.length_b   1.000
_cell.length_c   1.000
_cell.angle_alpha   90.00
_cell.angle_beta   90.00
_cell.angle_gamma   90.00
#
_symmetry.space_group_name_H-M   'P 1'
#
loop_
_entity.id
_entity.type
_entity.pdbx_description
1 polymer ?
#
loop_
_entity_poly.entity_id
_entity_poly.type
_entity_poly.pdbx_seq_one_letter_code
_entity_poly.pdbx_strand_id
1 'polypeptide(L)'
;MTTVSAEEAPDPTSEIRGVADRFYSAYDAGKWDEVCGLMAPSAKAQLAQGAAFLGTKPGDCAGTVAAASTAAGSTGPSKPNVTTVKVDGSKAVAPGAQMQDGSPADLAFEKADGKWLIAADPEEEGSSGEGLRARVQEWPKAWCQLDAGASREELRKALGKPTGGTDDQDSWEGFGLALTAFYDADLTSYQLQVGEGDVPCADVRKAAGRD
;
A
#
# COMPACT_ATOMS: atom_id res chain seq x y z
N MET A 1 29.15 31.14 -37.45
CA MET A 1 29.26 30.11 -36.41
C MET A 1 28.29 30.49 -35.31
N THR A 2 27.11 29.88 -35.30
CA THR A 2 26.07 30.16 -34.31
C THR A 2 26.29 29.19 -33.16
N THR A 3 26.75 29.67 -32.02
CA THR A 3 26.80 28.89 -30.78
C THR A 3 25.37 28.63 -30.35
N VAL A 4 24.91 27.38 -30.50
CA VAL A 4 23.67 26.90 -29.92
C VAL A 4 23.92 26.79 -28.41
N SER A 5 23.31 27.68 -27.64
CA SER A 5 23.30 27.56 -26.18
C SER A 5 22.70 26.22 -25.81
N ALA A 6 23.44 25.40 -25.07
CA ALA A 6 22.89 24.20 -24.46
C ALA A 6 21.79 24.64 -23.50
N GLU A 7 20.54 24.31 -23.81
CA GLU A 7 19.42 24.45 -22.88
C GLU A 7 19.73 23.51 -21.71
N GLU A 8 20.07 24.09 -20.56
CA GLU A 8 20.39 23.35 -19.35
C GLU A 8 19.18 22.48 -19.01
N ALA A 9 19.37 21.16 -19.00
CA ALA A 9 18.28 20.24 -18.72
C ALA A 9 17.67 20.60 -17.35
N PRO A 10 16.34 20.66 -17.22
CA PRO A 10 15.69 21.04 -15.97
C PRO A 10 16.19 20.16 -14.82
N ASP A 11 16.47 20.78 -13.67
CA ASP A 11 16.87 20.07 -12.45
C ASP A 11 15.78 19.05 -12.10
N PRO A 12 16.09 17.73 -12.08
CA PRO A 12 15.09 16.68 -11.84
C PRO A 12 14.39 16.84 -10.49
N THR A 13 15.05 17.47 -9.51
CA THR A 13 14.46 17.81 -8.21
C THR A 13 13.26 18.75 -8.37
N SER A 14 13.36 19.75 -9.24
CA SER A 14 12.29 20.71 -9.50
C SER A 14 11.09 20.06 -10.21
N GLU A 15 11.34 19.14 -11.15
CA GLU A 15 10.29 18.38 -11.82
C GLU A 15 9.53 17.48 -10.84
N ILE A 16 10.25 16.75 -9.98
CA ILE A 16 9.67 15.85 -8.98
C ILE A 16 8.81 16.60 -7.97
N ARG A 17 9.30 17.74 -7.46
CA ARG A 17 8.48 18.63 -6.61
C ARG A 17 7.22 19.09 -7.33
N GLY A 18 7.32 19.48 -8.60
CA GLY A 18 6.17 19.89 -9.41
C GLY A 18 5.17 18.77 -9.67
N VAL A 19 5.60 17.50 -9.73
CA VAL A 19 4.71 16.34 -9.82
C VAL A 19 3.98 16.11 -8.50
N ALA A 20 4.70 16.10 -7.38
CA ALA A 20 4.09 15.97 -6.05
C ALA A 20 3.07 17.08 -5.80
N ASP A 21 3.44 18.34 -6.05
CA ASP A 21 2.55 19.49 -5.87
C ASP A 21 1.25 19.35 -6.66
N ARG A 22 1.34 18.95 -7.94
CA ARG A 22 0.15 18.74 -8.78
C ARG A 22 -0.69 17.57 -8.32
N PHE A 23 -0.05 16.46 -7.93
CA PHE A 23 -0.75 15.27 -7.47
C PHE A 23 -1.60 15.57 -6.23
N TYR A 24 -0.98 16.15 -5.19
CA TYR A 24 -1.69 16.45 -3.96
C TYR A 24 -2.69 17.60 -4.11
N SER A 25 -2.41 18.59 -4.96
CA SER A 25 -3.40 19.63 -5.28
C SER A 25 -4.63 19.05 -6.00
N ALA A 26 -4.44 18.09 -6.92
CA ALA A 26 -5.53 17.39 -7.58
C ALA A 26 -6.30 16.49 -6.60
N TYR A 27 -5.59 15.80 -5.70
CA TYR A 27 -6.17 14.96 -4.67
C TYR A 27 -7.06 15.76 -3.70
N ASP A 28 -6.53 16.87 -3.16
CA ASP A 28 -7.27 17.75 -2.25
C ASP A 28 -8.48 18.40 -2.94
N ALA A 29 -8.39 18.63 -4.26
CA ALA A 29 -9.49 19.17 -5.07
C ALA A 29 -10.50 18.10 -5.53
N GLY A 30 -10.31 16.83 -5.17
CA GLY A 30 -11.19 15.73 -5.59
C GLY A 30 -11.16 15.43 -7.09
N LYS A 31 -10.09 15.81 -7.79
CA LYS A 31 -9.93 15.61 -9.23
C LYS A 31 -9.29 14.25 -9.53
N TRP A 32 -10.04 13.19 -9.27
CA TRP A 32 -9.53 11.82 -9.28
C TRP A 32 -8.94 11.37 -10.62
N ASP A 33 -9.49 11.82 -11.75
CA ASP A 33 -8.91 11.56 -13.07
C ASP A 33 -7.52 12.20 -13.24
N GLU A 34 -7.33 13.42 -12.72
CA GLU A 34 -6.05 14.12 -12.76
C GLU A 34 -5.03 13.44 -11.85
N VAL A 35 -5.44 13.02 -10.65
CA VAL A 35 -4.63 12.20 -9.74
C VAL A 35 -4.15 10.92 -10.46
N CYS A 36 -5.07 10.18 -11.07
CA CYS A 36 -4.75 8.97 -11.83
C CYS A 36 -3.86 9.24 -13.06
N GLY A 37 -3.95 10.42 -13.68
CA GLY A 37 -3.05 10.85 -14.75
C GLY A 37 -1.61 11.09 -14.27
N LEU A 38 -1.43 11.42 -13.00
CA LEU A 38 -0.13 11.68 -12.37
C LEU A 38 0.47 10.44 -11.70
N MET A 39 -0.26 9.32 -11.66
CA MET A 39 0.21 8.02 -11.17
C MET A 39 0.91 7.24 -12.27
N ALA A 40 2.03 6.66 -11.89
CA ALA A 40 2.79 5.76 -12.72
C ALA A 40 2.15 4.36 -12.78
N PRO A 41 2.52 3.53 -13.78
CA PRO A 41 2.01 2.16 -13.88
C PRO A 41 2.15 1.33 -12.59
N SER A 42 3.27 1.47 -11.88
CA SER A 42 3.50 0.75 -10.62
C SER A 42 2.50 1.16 -9.52
N ALA A 43 2.27 2.46 -9.34
CA ALA A 43 1.28 2.98 -8.40
C ALA A 43 -0.14 2.55 -8.76
N LYS A 44 -0.50 2.55 -10.05
CA LYS A 44 -1.82 2.08 -10.52
C LYS A 44 -2.03 0.60 -10.24
N ALA A 45 -0.99 -0.21 -10.38
CA ALA A 45 -1.05 -1.64 -10.07
C ALA A 45 -1.26 -1.89 -8.57
N GLN A 46 -0.64 -1.08 -7.69
CA GLN A 46 -0.88 -1.12 -6.25
C GLN A 46 -2.33 -0.71 -5.92
N LEU A 47 -2.81 0.40 -6.50
CA LEU A 47 -4.18 0.87 -6.32
C LEU A 47 -5.22 -0.16 -6.78
N ALA A 48 -4.99 -0.83 -7.91
CA ALA A 48 -5.88 -1.87 -8.42
C ALA A 48 -6.01 -3.08 -7.49
N GLN A 49 -5.01 -3.33 -6.64
CA GLN A 49 -5.11 -4.36 -5.60
C GLN A 49 -6.00 -3.88 -4.45
N GLY A 50 -5.86 -2.62 -4.05
CA GLY A 50 -6.74 -1.95 -3.08
C GLY A 50 -8.20 -1.89 -3.51
N ALA A 51 -8.46 -1.80 -4.82
CA ALA A 51 -9.81 -1.72 -5.40
C ALA A 51 -10.76 -2.84 -4.95
N ALA A 52 -10.24 -4.06 -4.81
CA ALA A 52 -11.03 -5.22 -4.38
C ALA A 52 -11.59 -5.05 -2.97
N PHE A 53 -10.86 -4.38 -2.08
CA PHE A 53 -11.26 -4.12 -0.69
C PHE A 53 -12.30 -3.01 -0.59
N LEU A 54 -12.21 -2.04 -1.49
CA LEU A 54 -13.08 -0.86 -1.52
C LEU A 54 -14.37 -1.10 -2.29
N GLY A 55 -14.58 -2.31 -2.82
CA GLY A 55 -15.75 -2.66 -3.64
C GLY A 55 -15.79 -1.92 -4.98
N THR A 56 -14.66 -1.42 -5.46
CA THR A 56 -14.56 -0.69 -6.74
C THR A 56 -14.22 -1.64 -7.88
N LYS A 57 -14.55 -1.23 -9.12
CA LYS A 57 -14.28 -2.07 -10.29
C LYS A 57 -12.77 -2.13 -10.56
N PRO A 58 -12.21 -3.32 -10.85
CA PRO A 58 -10.83 -3.42 -11.30
C PRO A 58 -10.58 -2.53 -12.52
N GLY A 59 -9.53 -1.70 -12.45
CA GLY A 59 -9.18 -0.75 -13.51
C GLY A 59 -9.87 0.62 -13.42
N ASP A 60 -10.83 0.80 -12.51
CA ASP A 60 -11.40 2.12 -12.20
C ASP A 60 -10.51 2.86 -11.21
N CYS A 61 -9.42 3.46 -11.73
CA CYS A 61 -8.47 4.19 -10.90
C CYS A 61 -9.15 5.34 -10.14
N ALA A 62 -9.92 6.18 -10.85
CA ALA A 62 -10.57 7.35 -10.26
C ALA A 62 -11.57 6.95 -9.17
N GLY A 63 -12.42 5.94 -9.42
CA GLY A 63 -13.35 5.42 -8.43
C GLY A 63 -12.64 4.80 -7.22
N THR A 64 -11.50 4.12 -7.44
CA THR A 64 -10.72 3.53 -6.35
C THR A 64 -10.05 4.58 -5.46
N VAL A 65 -9.45 5.62 -6.04
CA VAL A 65 -8.89 6.74 -5.26
C VAL A 65 -9.99 7.45 -4.47
N ALA A 66 -11.14 7.70 -5.09
CA ALA A 66 -12.28 8.34 -4.42
C ALA A 66 -12.79 7.54 -3.22
N ALA A 67 -12.92 6.21 -3.38
CA ALA A 67 -13.32 5.31 -2.32
C ALA A 67 -12.28 5.26 -1.19
N ALA A 68 -10.99 5.18 -1.53
CA ALA A 68 -9.90 5.18 -0.57
C ALA A 68 -9.86 6.48 0.25
N SER A 69 -9.99 7.63 -0.43
CA SER A 69 -10.04 8.96 0.21
C SER A 69 -11.21 9.07 1.19
N THR A 70 -12.40 8.59 0.78
CA THR A 70 -13.59 8.57 1.64
C THR A 70 -13.40 7.67 2.87
N ALA A 71 -12.82 6.48 2.67
CA ALA A 71 -12.58 5.53 3.75
C ALA A 71 -11.52 6.03 4.75
N ALA A 72 -10.49 6.75 4.26
CA ALA A 72 -9.45 7.34 5.10
C ALA A 72 -9.94 8.53 5.94
N GLY A 73 -11.11 9.11 5.62
CA GLY A 73 -11.66 10.26 6.34
C GLY A 73 -10.76 11.51 6.29
N SER A 74 -9.85 11.60 5.31
CA SER A 74 -8.89 12.69 5.20
C SER A 74 -9.60 14.01 4.92
N THR A 75 -9.49 14.96 5.84
CA THR A 75 -10.16 16.28 5.78
C THR A 75 -9.19 17.46 5.69
N GLY A 76 -7.89 17.21 5.50
CA GLY A 76 -6.85 18.23 5.45
C GLY A 76 -6.16 18.33 4.09
N PRO A 77 -5.58 19.50 3.75
CA PRO A 77 -4.70 19.60 2.60
C PRO A 77 -3.49 18.67 2.77
N SER A 78 -3.11 18.00 1.69
CA SER A 78 -2.13 16.91 1.73
C SER A 78 -0.76 17.33 1.19
N LYS A 79 -0.55 18.63 0.93
CA LYS A 79 0.63 19.12 0.21
C LYS A 79 1.93 18.78 0.96
N PRO A 80 2.78 17.90 0.40
CA PRO A 80 4.02 17.52 1.05
C PRO A 80 5.08 18.61 0.89
N ASN A 81 5.90 18.78 1.92
CA ASN A 81 7.13 19.57 1.82
C ASN A 81 8.30 18.66 1.42
N VAL A 82 8.56 18.60 0.11
CA VAL A 82 9.65 17.80 -0.47
C VAL A 82 10.96 18.60 -0.49
N THR A 83 11.79 18.39 0.53
CA THR A 83 13.08 19.09 0.66
C THR A 83 14.22 18.37 -0.06
N THR A 84 14.28 17.05 0.07
CA THR A 84 15.34 16.19 -0.48
C THR A 84 14.76 15.25 -1.52
N VAL A 85 15.48 15.06 -2.62
CA VAL A 85 15.15 14.08 -3.65
C VAL A 85 16.42 13.33 -4.03
N LYS A 86 16.35 12.00 -4.05
CA LYS A 86 17.41 11.11 -4.53
C LYS A 86 16.95 10.52 -5.86
N VAL A 87 17.69 10.78 -6.92
CA VAL A 87 17.36 10.28 -8.27
C VAL A 87 18.37 9.19 -8.65
N ASP A 88 17.86 8.06 -9.13
CA ASP A 88 18.64 6.96 -9.68
C ASP A 88 18.04 6.55 -11.04
N GLY A 89 18.65 7.07 -12.12
CA GLY A 89 18.19 6.83 -13.48
C GLY A 89 16.74 7.26 -13.70
N SER A 90 15.85 6.28 -13.87
CA SER A 90 14.41 6.47 -14.08
C SER A 90 13.57 6.35 -12.81
N LYS A 91 14.18 6.22 -11.63
CA LYS A 91 13.50 6.19 -10.33
C LYS A 91 13.97 7.37 -9.48
N ALA A 92 13.11 7.83 -8.58
CA ALA A 92 13.50 8.78 -7.56
C ALA A 92 12.71 8.57 -6.27
N VAL A 93 13.31 8.97 -5.15
CA VAL A 93 12.67 8.93 -3.83
C VAL A 93 12.88 10.28 -3.15
N ALA A 94 11.82 10.82 -2.57
CA ALA A 94 11.86 11.96 -1.66
C ALA A 94 11.69 11.44 -0.22
N PRO A 95 12.79 11.11 0.47
CA PRO A 95 12.71 10.56 1.81
C PRO A 95 12.29 11.63 2.81
N GLY A 96 11.43 11.26 3.77
CA GLY A 96 10.98 12.13 4.85
C GLY A 96 10.31 13.41 4.34
N ALA A 97 9.58 13.34 3.22
CA ALA A 97 8.71 14.43 2.81
C ALA A 97 7.73 14.70 3.96
N GLN A 98 7.70 15.94 4.45
CA GLN A 98 6.82 16.28 5.56
C GLN A 98 5.42 16.51 5.04
N MET A 99 4.48 15.69 5.48
CA MET A 99 3.06 15.93 5.29
C MET A 99 2.61 17.10 6.18
N GLN A 100 1.45 17.69 5.90
CA GLN A 100 1.00 18.90 6.62
C GLN A 100 0.71 18.63 8.12
N ASP A 101 0.37 17.39 8.47
CA ASP A 101 0.22 16.92 9.86
C ASP A 101 1.57 16.77 10.59
N GLY A 102 2.69 17.01 9.90
CA GLY A 102 4.05 16.86 10.41
C GLY A 102 4.59 15.44 10.32
N SER A 103 3.79 14.48 9.83
CA SER A 103 4.22 13.10 9.65
C SER A 103 5.23 12.99 8.51
N PRO A 104 6.37 12.32 8.70
CA PRO A 104 7.27 12.01 7.60
C PRO A 104 6.65 10.93 6.70
N ALA A 105 6.74 11.13 5.38
CA ALA A 105 6.37 10.14 4.39
C ALA A 105 7.46 10.04 3.32
N ASP A 106 7.79 8.83 2.90
CA ASP A 106 8.67 8.61 1.75
C ASP A 106 7.82 8.61 0.48
N LEU A 107 8.14 9.50 -0.47
CA LEU A 107 7.45 9.54 -1.75
C LEU A 107 8.34 8.95 -2.84
N ALA A 108 7.85 7.96 -3.57
CA ALA A 108 8.54 7.42 -4.73
C ALA A 108 7.98 7.98 -6.04
N PHE A 109 8.87 8.07 -7.02
CA PHE A 109 8.60 8.56 -8.35
C PHE A 109 9.29 7.66 -9.37
N GLU A 110 8.65 7.49 -10.52
CA GLU A 110 9.24 6.81 -11.66
C GLU A 110 9.03 7.63 -12.93
N LYS A 111 10.00 7.52 -13.84
CA LYS A 111 9.96 8.18 -15.13
C LYS A 111 9.38 7.21 -16.16
N ALA A 112 8.15 7.47 -16.58
CA ALA A 112 7.46 6.73 -17.64
C ALA A 112 7.20 7.65 -18.84
N ASP A 113 7.53 7.19 -20.04
CA ASP A 113 7.37 7.96 -21.29
C ASP A 113 8.00 9.37 -21.22
N GLY A 114 9.16 9.46 -20.56
CA GLY A 114 9.90 10.71 -20.40
C GLY A 114 9.34 11.67 -19.34
N LYS A 115 8.28 11.31 -18.61
CA LYS A 115 7.65 12.14 -17.58
C LYS A 115 7.80 11.49 -16.20
N TRP A 116 8.12 12.29 -15.20
CA TRP A 116 8.05 11.86 -13.80
C TRP A 116 6.59 11.73 -13.36
N LEU A 117 6.29 10.65 -12.66
CA LEU A 117 4.98 10.30 -12.12
C LEU A 117 5.15 9.76 -10.69
N ILE A 118 4.09 9.80 -9.89
CA ILE A 118 4.05 9.18 -8.56
C ILE A 118 4.09 7.66 -8.71
N ALA A 119 5.09 7.02 -8.10
CA ALA A 119 5.26 5.57 -8.13
C ALA A 119 4.62 4.91 -6.88
N ALA A 120 4.56 3.58 -6.90
CA ALA A 120 4.20 2.80 -5.70
C ALA A 120 5.17 3.08 -4.55
N ASP A 121 4.69 2.96 -3.32
CA ASP A 121 5.49 3.18 -2.11
C ASP A 121 6.75 2.28 -2.13
N PRO A 122 7.96 2.83 -1.88
CA PRO A 122 9.20 2.06 -1.94
C PRO A 122 9.29 0.98 -0.86
N GLU A 123 8.58 1.12 0.27
CA GLU A 123 8.53 0.09 1.32
C GLU A 123 7.68 -1.14 0.90
N GLU A 124 6.87 -1.01 -0.15
CA GLU A 124 6.06 -2.09 -0.71
C GLU A 124 6.75 -2.85 -1.86
N GLU A 125 7.89 -2.40 -2.38
CA GLU A 125 8.63 -3.10 -3.45
C GLU A 125 9.16 -4.49 -3.00
N GLY A 126 9.10 -4.83 -1.71
CA GLY A 126 9.36 -6.19 -1.17
C GLY A 126 8.13 -7.10 -1.07
N SER A 127 6.92 -6.55 -1.23
CA SER A 127 5.65 -7.27 -1.24
C SER A 127 4.91 -6.94 -2.53
N SER A 128 5.52 -7.27 -3.67
CA SER A 128 4.83 -7.25 -4.96
C SER A 128 3.41 -7.80 -4.81
N GLY A 129 2.42 -7.18 -5.46
CA GLY A 129 1.02 -7.62 -5.39
C GLY A 129 0.80 -9.08 -5.79
N GLU A 130 1.74 -9.65 -6.54
CA GLU A 130 1.82 -11.09 -6.80
C GLU A 130 2.17 -11.87 -5.52
N GLY A 131 3.11 -11.37 -4.71
CA GLY A 131 3.44 -11.87 -3.38
C GLY A 131 2.33 -11.69 -2.34
N LEU A 132 1.63 -10.55 -2.30
CA LEU A 132 0.48 -10.40 -1.41
C LEU A 132 -0.67 -11.32 -1.83
N ARG A 133 -0.99 -11.39 -3.13
CA ARG A 133 -2.04 -12.29 -3.63
C ARG A 133 -1.68 -13.76 -3.42
N ALA A 134 -0.45 -14.17 -3.68
CA ALA A 134 0.03 -15.52 -3.39
C ALA A 134 -0.01 -15.81 -1.87
N ARG A 135 0.36 -14.84 -1.01
CA ARG A 135 0.24 -15.00 0.44
C ARG A 135 -1.20 -15.11 0.91
N VAL A 136 -2.10 -14.26 0.41
CA VAL A 136 -3.52 -14.32 0.78
C VAL A 136 -4.15 -15.63 0.32
N GLN A 137 -3.75 -16.16 -0.84
CA GLN A 137 -4.17 -17.51 -1.27
C GLN A 137 -3.70 -18.62 -0.32
N GLU A 138 -2.56 -18.43 0.35
CA GLU A 138 -2.05 -19.37 1.36
C GLU A 138 -2.60 -19.11 2.78
N TRP A 139 -3.25 -17.96 3.03
CA TRP A 139 -3.78 -17.62 4.36
C TRP A 139 -4.76 -18.66 4.91
N PRO A 140 -5.76 -19.18 4.16
CA PRO A 140 -6.62 -20.26 4.63
C PRO A 140 -5.83 -21.45 5.19
N LYS A 141 -4.78 -21.88 4.47
CA LYS A 141 -3.95 -23.00 4.88
C LYS A 141 -3.15 -22.66 6.14
N ALA A 142 -2.56 -21.47 6.21
CA ALA A 142 -1.82 -21.01 7.37
C ALA A 142 -2.75 -20.89 8.60
N TRP A 143 -3.94 -20.31 8.46
CA TRP A 143 -4.97 -20.17 9.51
C TRP A 143 -5.34 -21.51 10.13
N CYS A 144 -5.52 -22.55 9.31
CA CYS A 144 -5.90 -23.86 9.82
C CYS A 144 -4.77 -24.58 10.57
N GLN A 145 -3.52 -24.13 10.44
CA GLN A 145 -2.36 -24.63 11.18
C GLN A 145 -2.06 -23.82 12.46
N LEU A 146 -2.72 -22.69 12.66
CA LEU A 146 -2.56 -21.86 13.84
C LEU A 146 -3.45 -22.39 14.97
N ASP A 147 -2.86 -22.51 16.15
CA ASP A 147 -3.54 -22.82 17.40
C ASP A 147 -3.69 -21.55 18.23
N ALA A 148 -4.74 -21.47 19.05
CA ALA A 148 -4.78 -20.45 20.11
C ALA A 148 -3.54 -20.65 21.01
N GLY A 149 -2.90 -19.55 21.40
CA GLY A 149 -1.63 -19.58 22.11
C GLY A 149 -0.40 -19.30 21.23
N ALA A 150 -0.57 -19.06 19.92
CA ALA A 150 0.52 -18.59 19.07
C ALA A 150 0.92 -17.17 19.45
N SER A 151 2.22 -16.88 19.51
CA SER A 151 2.72 -15.54 19.75
C SER A 151 2.49 -14.62 18.55
N ARG A 152 2.46 -13.31 18.78
CA ARG A 152 2.36 -12.28 17.74
C ARG A 152 3.44 -12.41 16.66
N GLU A 153 4.66 -12.79 17.05
CA GLU A 153 5.76 -13.00 16.10
C GLU A 153 5.53 -14.24 15.22
N GLU A 154 5.07 -15.36 15.80
CA GLU A 154 4.75 -16.57 15.05
C GLU A 154 3.63 -16.34 14.04
N LEU A 155 2.59 -15.60 14.45
CA LEU A 155 1.48 -15.22 13.57
C LEU A 155 1.96 -14.35 12.40
N ARG A 156 2.76 -13.32 12.67
CA ARG A 156 3.33 -12.45 11.62
C ARG A 156 4.32 -13.18 10.71
N LYS A 157 5.04 -14.16 11.24
CA LYS A 157 5.92 -15.02 10.44
C LYS A 157 5.13 -15.93 9.51
N ALA A 158 3.99 -16.46 9.98
CA ALA A 158 3.12 -17.34 9.19
C ALA A 158 2.27 -16.59 8.16
N LEU A 159 1.72 -15.42 8.52
CA LEU A 159 0.73 -14.69 7.74
C LEU A 159 1.31 -13.48 7.01
N GLY A 160 2.49 -13.03 7.40
CA GLY A 160 3.09 -11.77 6.96
C GLY A 160 2.68 -10.60 7.85
N LYS A 161 3.11 -9.40 7.44
CA LYS A 161 2.74 -8.13 8.10
C LYS A 161 1.21 -8.00 8.12
N PRO A 162 0.60 -7.64 9.26
CA PRO A 162 -0.84 -7.40 9.33
C PRO A 162 -1.24 -6.21 8.46
N THR A 163 -2.44 -6.25 7.91
CA THR A 163 -3.03 -5.18 7.09
C THR A 163 -3.66 -4.08 7.94
N GLY A 164 -3.92 -4.35 9.23
CA GLY A 164 -4.42 -3.39 10.21
C GLY A 164 -4.25 -3.93 11.63
N GLY A 165 -4.68 -3.17 12.64
CA GLY A 165 -4.65 -3.60 14.03
C GLY A 165 -4.51 -2.46 15.03
N THR A 166 -4.41 -2.84 16.30
CA THR A 166 -4.16 -1.97 17.46
C THR A 166 -2.96 -2.54 18.23
N ASP A 167 -2.66 -1.99 19.41
CA ASP A 167 -1.58 -2.51 20.24
C ASP A 167 -1.84 -3.96 20.69
N ASP A 168 -3.10 -4.32 20.89
CA ASP A 168 -3.60 -5.60 21.40
C ASP A 168 -4.22 -6.52 20.34
N GLN A 169 -4.25 -6.12 19.06
CA GLN A 169 -4.75 -6.97 17.99
C GLN A 169 -3.99 -6.78 16.67
N ASP A 170 -3.93 -7.85 15.87
CA ASP A 170 -3.49 -7.79 14.47
C ASP A 170 -4.62 -8.29 13.56
N SER A 171 -4.83 -7.59 12.44
CA SER A 171 -5.83 -7.96 11.43
C SER A 171 -5.16 -8.22 10.08
N TRP A 172 -5.58 -9.28 9.42
CA TRP A 172 -5.22 -9.66 8.05
C TRP A 172 -6.50 -9.75 7.23
N GLU A 173 -6.71 -8.76 6.38
CA GLU A 173 -7.88 -8.68 5.51
C GLU A 173 -7.42 -8.73 4.06
N GLY A 174 -8.03 -9.60 3.26
CA GLY A 174 -7.51 -9.99 1.96
C GLY A 174 -8.55 -10.70 1.10
N PHE A 175 -8.97 -10.12 -0.03
CA PHE A 175 -9.76 -10.85 -1.04
C PHE A 175 -11.03 -11.55 -0.48
N GLY A 176 -11.74 -10.89 0.44
CA GLY A 176 -12.94 -11.45 1.10
C GLY A 176 -12.64 -12.42 2.25
N LEU A 177 -11.36 -12.62 2.59
CA LEU A 177 -10.91 -13.32 3.78
C LEU A 177 -10.53 -12.28 4.84
N ALA A 178 -10.88 -12.55 6.10
CA ALA A 178 -10.47 -11.73 7.23
C ALA A 178 -10.05 -12.64 8.40
N LEU A 179 -8.93 -12.32 9.04
CA LEU A 179 -8.54 -12.88 10.33
C LEU A 179 -8.14 -11.73 11.25
N THR A 180 -8.67 -11.74 12.47
CA THR A 180 -8.18 -10.91 13.57
C THR A 180 -7.66 -11.79 14.69
N ALA A 181 -6.42 -11.56 15.12
CA ALA A 181 -5.83 -12.17 16.29
C ALA A 181 -5.83 -11.17 17.45
N PHE A 182 -6.36 -11.59 18.60
CA PHE A 182 -6.37 -10.80 19.83
C PHE A 182 -5.34 -11.36 20.81
N TYR A 183 -4.56 -10.47 21.40
CA TYR A 183 -3.43 -10.81 22.24
C TYR A 183 -3.65 -10.48 23.70
N ASP A 184 -3.07 -11.29 24.58
CA ASP A 184 -2.92 -10.93 25.99
C ASP A 184 -1.72 -9.99 26.21
N ALA A 185 -1.46 -9.66 27.48
CA ALA A 185 -0.33 -8.79 27.85
C ALA A 185 1.04 -9.39 27.48
N ASP A 186 1.12 -10.72 27.32
CA ASP A 186 2.34 -11.44 26.92
C ASP A 186 2.44 -11.60 25.39
N LEU A 187 1.59 -10.89 24.63
CA LEU A 187 1.51 -10.92 23.17
C LEU A 187 1.23 -12.32 22.60
N THR A 188 0.50 -13.12 23.37
CA THR A 188 0.06 -14.46 23.00
C THR A 188 -1.40 -14.41 22.59
N SER A 189 -1.74 -15.02 21.45
CA SER A 189 -3.11 -14.98 20.95
C SER A 189 -4.05 -15.80 21.84
N TYR A 190 -5.03 -15.16 22.46
CA TYR A 190 -6.06 -15.87 23.21
C TYR A 190 -7.30 -16.15 22.36
N GLN A 191 -7.46 -15.40 21.25
CA GLN A 191 -8.58 -15.55 20.34
C GLN A 191 -8.13 -15.27 18.90
N LEU A 192 -8.54 -16.15 17.98
CA LEU A 192 -8.44 -15.96 16.54
C LEU A 192 -9.87 -15.89 15.99
N GLN A 193 -10.24 -14.76 15.41
CA GLN A 193 -11.53 -14.54 14.78
C GLN A 193 -11.35 -14.54 13.26
N VAL A 194 -11.92 -15.52 12.59
CA VAL A 194 -12.02 -15.56 11.13
C VAL A 194 -13.35 -14.92 10.72
N GLY A 195 -13.30 -13.93 9.81
CA GLY A 195 -14.50 -13.27 9.27
C GLY A 195 -15.35 -14.21 8.41
N GLU A 196 -16.57 -13.79 8.09
CA GLU A 196 -17.53 -14.60 7.34
C GLU A 196 -17.03 -14.96 5.93
N GLY A 197 -16.66 -16.22 5.80
CA GLY A 197 -16.30 -16.95 4.59
C GLY A 197 -15.85 -18.31 5.07
N ASP A 198 -16.53 -19.39 4.65
CA ASP A 198 -16.17 -20.75 5.06
C ASP A 198 -14.71 -21.02 4.70
N VAL A 199 -13.79 -20.84 5.64
CA VAL A 199 -12.43 -21.38 5.56
C VAL A 199 -12.60 -22.83 6.00
N PRO A 200 -12.57 -23.82 5.09
CA PRO A 200 -12.87 -25.21 5.43
C PRO A 200 -11.66 -25.81 6.15
N CYS A 201 -11.38 -25.35 7.38
CA CYS A 201 -10.28 -25.86 8.16
C CYS A 201 -10.44 -27.33 8.51
N ALA A 202 -11.67 -27.85 8.50
CA ALA A 202 -11.92 -29.28 8.65
C ALA A 202 -11.19 -30.10 7.56
N ASP A 203 -11.27 -29.68 6.29
CA ASP A 203 -10.62 -30.42 5.19
C ASP A 203 -9.10 -30.23 5.19
N VAL A 204 -8.62 -29.04 5.56
CA VAL A 204 -7.18 -28.75 5.66
C VAL A 204 -6.52 -29.47 6.84
N ARG A 205 -7.18 -29.51 8.01
CA ARG A 205 -6.67 -30.20 9.21
C ARG A 205 -6.65 -31.72 9.01
N LYS A 206 -7.70 -32.27 8.40
CA LYS A 206 -7.77 -33.68 7.99
C LYS A 206 -6.68 -34.05 7.00
N ALA A 207 -6.42 -33.22 5.98
CA ALA A 207 -5.31 -33.45 5.04
C ALA A 207 -3.92 -33.36 5.69
N ALA A 208 -3.79 -32.61 6.79
CA ALA A 208 -2.56 -32.48 7.58
C ALA A 208 -2.41 -33.54 8.68
N GLY A 209 -3.37 -34.48 8.82
CA GLY A 209 -3.33 -35.52 9.84
C GLY A 209 -3.54 -35.00 11.27
N ARG A 210 -4.18 -33.85 11.43
CA ARG A 210 -4.61 -33.29 12.73
C ARG A 210 -6.13 -33.45 12.84
N ASP A 211 -6.60 -34.51 13.49
CA ASP A 211 -7.99 -34.67 13.91
C ASP A 211 -8.16 -34.23 15.37
#